data_AF-A0A947DE48-F1
#
_entry.id   AF-A0A947DE48-F1
#
_cell.length_a   1.000
_cell.length_b   1.000
_cell.length_c   1.000
_cell.angle_alpha   90.00
_cell.angle_beta   90.00
_cell.angle_gamma   90.00
#
_symmetry.space_group_name_H-M   'P 1'
#
loop_
_entity.id
_entity.type
_entity.pdbx_description
1 polymer ?
#
loop_
_entity_poly.entity_id
_entity_poly.type
_entity_poly.pdbx_seq_one_letter_code
_entity_poly.pdbx_strand_id
1 'polypeptide(L)' 'MSPSSLKTVLENSPSSKPVSETHIATAILHVIETARSQGQTLDDVINELMTDDALLDPKSRHLLGDILTQAWNTL' A
#
# COMPACT_ATOMS: atom_id res chain seq x y z
N MET A 1 24.82 -29.20 17.23
CA MET A 1 23.86 -28.51 16.36
C MET A 1 24.31 -28.75 14.92
N SER A 2 23.53 -29.51 14.14
CA SER A 2 23.90 -29.91 12.77
C SER A 2 23.44 -28.87 11.74
N PRO A 3 24.15 -28.70 10.61
CA PRO A 3 23.82 -27.72 9.56
C PRO A 3 22.40 -27.88 8.96
N SER A 4 21.76 -29.03 9.16
CA SER A 4 20.38 -29.31 8.75
C SER A 4 19.32 -28.43 9.43
N SER A 5 19.58 -27.92 10.64
CA SER A 5 18.65 -27.05 11.37
C SER A 5 18.54 -25.65 10.77
N LEU A 6 19.59 -25.16 10.07
CA LEU A 6 19.55 -23.85 9.42
C LEU A 6 18.69 -23.87 8.15
N LYS A 7 18.67 -25.02 7.44
CA LYS A 7 17.87 -25.20 6.21
C LYS A 7 16.37 -25.28 6.50
N THR A 8 16.00 -25.89 7.63
CA THR A 8 14.59 -26.03 8.07
C THR A 8 13.97 -24.73 8.57
N VAL A 9 14.79 -23.77 9.04
CA VAL A 9 14.31 -22.43 9.46
C VAL A 9 14.12 -21.51 8.26
N LEU A 10 15.00 -21.59 7.25
CA LEU A 10 14.84 -20.85 6.00
C LEU A 10 13.66 -21.36 5.15
N GLU A 11 13.34 -22.66 5.22
CA GLU A 11 12.19 -23.28 4.53
C GLU A 11 10.83 -23.00 5.21
N ASN A 12 10.81 -22.50 6.46
CA ASN A 12 9.60 -22.20 7.24
C ASN A 12 9.33 -20.70 7.44
N SER A 13 10.04 -19.82 6.73
CA SER A 13 9.68 -18.40 6.72
C SER A 13 8.35 -18.25 5.98
N PRO A 14 7.30 -17.63 6.58
CA PRO A 14 6.01 -17.52 5.92
C PRO A 14 6.21 -16.74 4.63
N SER A 15 5.98 -17.41 3.51
CA SER A 15 5.84 -16.77 2.21
C SER A 15 4.88 -15.61 2.39
N SER A 16 5.38 -14.37 2.28
CA SER A 16 4.54 -13.18 2.23
C SER A 16 3.42 -13.49 1.23
N LYS A 17 2.17 -13.57 1.70
CA LYS A 17 1.04 -13.86 0.80
C LYS A 17 1.14 -12.89 -0.38
N PRO A 18 1.08 -13.37 -1.63
CA PRO A 18 1.14 -12.47 -2.77
C PRO A 18 -0.01 -11.47 -2.63
N VAL A 19 0.35 -10.19 -2.58
CA VAL A 19 -0.62 -9.10 -2.61
C VAL A 19 -1.22 -9.09 -4.01
N SER A 20 -2.53 -9.31 -4.11
CA SER A 20 -3.25 -9.27 -5.39
C SER A 20 -3.69 -7.84 -5.70
N GLU A 21 -3.94 -7.57 -6.99
CA GLU A 21 -4.49 -6.28 -7.43
C GLU A 21 -5.81 -5.95 -6.73
N THR A 22 -6.66 -6.95 -6.47
CA THR A 22 -7.91 -6.77 -5.73
C THR A 22 -7.69 -6.33 -4.28
N HIS A 23 -6.64 -6.82 -3.62
CA HIS A 23 -6.30 -6.37 -2.27
C HIS A 23 -5.85 -4.91 -2.28
N ILE A 24 -5.07 -4.50 -3.30
CA ILE A 24 -4.64 -3.11 -3.47
C ILE A 24 -5.85 -2.21 -3.75
N ALA A 25 -6.72 -2.60 -4.68
CA ALA A 25 -7.92 -1.83 -5.02
C ALA A 25 -8.85 -1.65 -3.81
N THR A 26 -9.06 -2.71 -3.03
CA THR A 26 -9.87 -2.66 -1.80
C THR A 26 -9.26 -1.72 -0.76
N ALA A 27 -7.92 -1.73 -0.61
CA ALA A 27 -7.25 -0.83 0.31
C ALA A 27 -7.40 0.64 -0.12
N ILE A 28 -7.24 0.94 -1.42
CA ILE A 28 -7.42 2.29 -1.96
C ILE A 28 -8.87 2.77 -1.77
N LEU A 29 -9.85 1.92 -2.06
CA LEU A 29 -11.27 2.20 -1.82
C LEU A 29 -11.51 2.59 -0.36
N HIS A 30 -11.01 1.78 0.57
CA HIS A 30 -11.20 2.01 2.00
C HIS A 30 -10.57 3.31 2.47
N VAL A 31 -9.38 3.66 1.97
CA VAL A 31 -8.71 4.94 2.28
C VAL A 31 -9.55 6.11 1.81
N ILE A 32 -10.08 6.06 0.58
CA ILE A 32 -10.92 7.13 0.02
C ILE A 32 -12.21 7.31 0.84
N GLU A 33 -12.92 6.21 1.12
CA GLU A 33 -14.15 6.24 1.91
C GLU A 33 -13.91 6.79 3.32
N THR A 34 -12.83 6.34 3.96
CA THR A 34 -12.43 6.79 5.29
C THR A 34 -12.10 8.26 5.29
N ALA A 35 -11.27 8.74 4.36
CA ALA A 35 -10.88 10.14 4.25
C ALA A 35 -12.10 11.05 4.02
N ARG A 36 -13.00 10.66 3.12
CA ARG A 36 -14.26 11.38 2.88
C ARG A 36 -15.14 11.45 4.12
N SER A 37 -15.26 10.34 4.87
CA SER A 37 -16.04 10.31 6.11
C SER A 37 -15.49 11.26 7.18
N GLN A 38 -14.19 11.56 7.12
CA GLN A 38 -13.50 12.51 8.00
C GLN A 38 -13.53 13.96 7.48
N GLY A 39 -14.08 14.20 6.29
CA GLY A 39 -14.11 15.52 5.66
C GLY A 39 -12.78 15.96 5.04
N GLN A 40 -11.84 15.04 4.83
CA GLN A 40 -10.58 15.32 4.16
C GLN A 40 -10.78 15.57 2.66
N THR A 41 -9.95 16.43 2.09
CA THR A 41 -9.88 16.64 0.65
C THR A 41 -8.87 15.69 -0.01
N LEU A 42 -8.94 15.56 -1.33
CA LEU A 42 -7.93 14.78 -2.09
C LEU A 42 -6.51 15.30 -1.85
N ASP A 43 -6.33 16.62 -1.81
CA ASP A 43 -5.03 17.24 -1.53
C ASP A 43 -4.50 16.88 -0.14
N ASP A 44 -5.37 16.81 0.87
CA ASP A 44 -4.97 16.38 2.23
C ASP A 44 -4.45 14.95 2.22
N VAL A 45 -5.16 14.03 1.54
CA VAL A 45 -4.80 12.61 1.44
C VAL A 45 -3.50 12.42 0.67
N ILE A 46 -3.32 13.14 -0.45
CA ILE A 46 -2.09 13.09 -1.23
C ILE A 46 -0.93 13.60 -0.38
N ASN A 47 -1.07 14.75 0.30
CA ASN A 47 -0.01 15.29 1.13
C ASN A 47 0.40 14.36 2.28
N GLU A 48 -0.57 13.71 2.94
CA GLU A 48 -0.31 12.71 3.98
C GLU A 48 0.52 11.54 3.43
N LEU A 49 0.11 11.00 2.29
CA LEU A 49 0.81 9.91 1.62
C LEU A 49 2.21 10.30 1.13
N MET A 50 2.40 11.55 0.67
CA MET A 50 3.71 12.05 0.22
C MET A 50 4.67 12.30 1.39
N THR A 51 4.14 12.55 2.58
CA THR A 51 4.93 12.83 3.80
C THR A 51 5.45 11.56 4.44
N ASP A 52 4.78 10.41 4.24
CA ASP A 52 5.22 9.09 4.71
C ASP A 52 6.33 8.52 3.78
N ASP A 53 7.46 9.22 3.76
CA ASP A 53 8.48 9.27 2.69
C ASP A 53 9.45 8.07 2.64
N ALA A 54 9.21 6.99 3.39
CA ALA A 54 10.22 5.92 3.53
C ALA A 54 9.98 4.68 2.63
N LEU A 55 8.78 4.47 2.11
CA LEU A 55 8.39 3.17 1.53
C LEU A 55 8.37 3.11 -0.01
N LEU A 56 8.16 4.24 -0.68
CA LEU A 56 8.01 4.29 -2.14
C LEU A 56 9.07 5.17 -2.78
N ASP A 57 9.67 4.68 -3.86
CA ASP A 57 10.51 5.50 -4.73
C ASP A 57 9.69 6.60 -5.42
N PRO A 58 10.33 7.69 -5.89
CA PRO A 58 9.62 8.82 -6.48
C PRO A 58 8.68 8.45 -7.63
N LYS A 59 9.01 7.45 -8.47
CA LYS A 59 8.18 7.06 -9.61
C LYS A 59 6.92 6.32 -9.13
N SER A 60 7.08 5.38 -8.21
CA SER A 60 5.96 4.65 -7.61
C SER A 60 5.01 5.59 -6.86
N ARG A 61 5.57 6.64 -6.26
CA ARG A 61 4.81 7.68 -5.56
C ARG A 61 3.95 8.53 -6.50
N HIS A 62 4.51 8.98 -7.62
CA HIS A 62 3.74 9.68 -8.65
C HIS A 62 2.60 8.81 -9.20
N LEU A 63 2.90 7.55 -9.51
CA LEU A 63 1.89 6.62 -10.02
C LEU A 63 0.76 6.40 -9.00
N LEU A 64 1.08 6.27 -7.72
CA LEU A 64 0.07 6.13 -6.67
C LEU A 64 -0.80 7.38 -6.53
N GLY A 65 -0.21 8.57 -6.64
CA GLY A 65 -0.95 9.84 -6.67
C GLY A 65 -1.92 9.94 -7.85
N ASP A 66 -1.50 9.50 -9.04
CA ASP A 66 -2.36 9.47 -10.23
C ASP A 66 -3.54 8.49 -10.05
N ILE A 67 -3.27 7.30 -9.52
CA ILE A 67 -4.30 6.28 -9.25
C ILE A 67 -5.30 6.80 -8.21
N LEU A 68 -4.82 7.41 -7.13
CA LEU A 68 -5.67 8.01 -6.10
C LEU A 68 -6.53 9.12 -6.66
N THR A 69 -5.95 10.01 -7.47
CA THR A 69 -6.68 11.10 -8.13
C THR A 69 -7.78 10.54 -9.04
N GLN A 70 -7.47 9.51 -9.83
CA GLN A 70 -8.45 8.89 -10.72
C GLN A 70 -9.56 8.21 -9.93
N ALA A 71 -9.22 7.41 -8.91
CA ALA A 71 -10.19 6.71 -8.07
C ALA A 71 -11.10 7.70 -7.32
N TRP A 72 -10.53 8.78 -6.75
CA TRP A 72 -11.28 9.81 -6.06
C TRP A 72 -12.28 10.55 -6.95
N ASN A 73 -11.99 10.73 -8.24
CA ASN A 73 -12.93 11.38 -9.16
C ASN A 73 -14.00 10.43 -9.71
N THR A 74 -13.80 9.12 -9.60
CA THR A 74 -14.66 8.09 -10.20
C THR A 74 -15.66 7.49 -9.20
N LEU A 75 -15.31 7.46 -7.91
CA LEU A 75 -16.11 6.95 -6.80
C LEU A 75 -16.95 8.05 -6.16
#